data_AF-A0A5N7MUK7-F1
#
_entry.id   AF-A0A5N7MUK7-F1
#
_cell.length_a   1.000
_cell.length_b   1.000
_cell.length_c   1.000
_cell.angle_alpha   90.00
_cell.angle_beta   90.00
_cell.angle_gamma   90.00
#
_symmetry.space_group_name_H-M   'P 1'
#
loop_
_entity.id
_entity.type
_entity.pdbx_description
1 polymer ?
#
loop_
_entity_poly.entity_id
_entity_poly.type
_entity_poly.pdbx_seq_one_letter_code
_entity_poly.pdbx_strand_id
1 'polypeptide(L)'
;MAEDQTPSGESKLGLRSRSDIQDLRTTEPASRPANLTETSGVGNAPSVLPFLVDSPERRQLAKDLEKLLREEKIEEAEGRLSQAINLATLAVFLQDQLRTPSLLDELQALGLRDDYQSTALPAAAGQPVALSRDSSGATHAVPASDELAELKVARDREQQRADALSRDLATVAEELHALQALRAREATSAAVNAQQWAELKASFEKERERADAVTRDLAVMAEERHALQQLRGQDAVLVAYGRRELQELKEELLGRERQRNQAASAVHQTAEESQSSRSGEPIGMASLALSPGASSPGSLAVRAAAVQATTYRLHGVPNVVDAATLSLQGRTVHLVGVQTDGDAGSASELTKYLDGREVDCEPAGPTDVYRCQVDGMDLSTVVLFNGGGRAAPHAPPGLALAADRARSARVGIWSN
;
A
#
# COMPACT_ATOMS: atom_id res chain seq x y z
N MET A 1 30.20 50.82 -36.22
CA MET A 1 29.79 51.96 -35.38
C MET A 1 28.66 51.43 -34.51
N ALA A 2 28.94 50.86 -33.34
CA ALA A 2 29.21 51.48 -32.02
C ALA A 2 28.15 50.85 -31.08
N GLU A 3 28.57 49.98 -30.16
CA GLU A 3 28.54 50.15 -28.68
C GLU A 3 27.17 49.80 -28.09
N ASP A 4 26.99 48.67 -27.40
CA ASP A 4 27.41 48.33 -26.03
C ASP A 4 26.72 49.19 -24.95
N GLN A 5 25.89 48.54 -24.10
CA GLN A 5 25.99 48.63 -22.63
C GLN A 5 24.87 47.87 -21.91
N THR A 6 25.31 47.01 -21.00
CA THR A 6 24.62 46.50 -19.81
C THR A 6 24.57 47.57 -18.70
N PRO A 7 23.78 47.38 -17.63
CA PRO A 7 24.38 46.96 -16.34
C PRO A 7 23.50 45.92 -15.59
N SER A 8 24.03 44.91 -14.91
CA SER A 8 24.80 44.87 -13.65
C SER A 8 23.98 45.05 -12.37
N GLY A 9 24.08 44.06 -11.47
CA GLY A 9 23.41 44.01 -10.17
C GLY A 9 23.73 42.74 -9.37
N GLU A 10 25.03 42.47 -9.13
CA GLU A 10 25.52 41.51 -8.12
C GLU A 10 25.60 42.15 -6.72
N SER A 11 25.25 41.40 -5.67
CA SER A 11 25.96 41.31 -4.38
C SER A 11 25.26 40.26 -3.49
N LYS A 12 25.84 39.09 -3.17
CA LYS A 12 27.00 38.74 -2.32
C LYS A 12 26.64 38.38 -0.87
N LEU A 13 27.11 37.17 -0.49
CA LEU A 13 27.68 36.72 0.78
C LEU A 13 26.78 36.22 1.92
N GLY A 14 27.06 34.98 2.33
CA GLY A 14 26.60 34.40 3.60
C GLY A 14 27.03 32.95 3.90
N LEU A 15 28.20 32.49 3.46
CA LEU A 15 28.80 31.22 3.90
C LEU A 15 29.30 31.33 5.34
N ARG A 16 28.92 30.40 6.22
CA ARG A 16 29.70 30.03 7.42
C ARG A 16 29.81 28.51 7.54
N SER A 17 31.05 28.05 7.52
CA SER A 17 31.51 26.68 7.78
C SER A 17 32.41 26.71 9.02
N ARG A 18 32.29 25.70 9.88
CA ARG A 18 33.28 25.15 10.83
C ARG A 18 32.57 24.00 11.57
N SER A 19 32.85 22.72 11.34
CA SER A 19 34.10 21.98 11.57
C SER A 19 34.51 21.99 13.04
N ASP A 20 34.34 20.84 13.69
CA ASP A 20 35.04 20.25 14.85
C ASP A 20 34.02 19.28 15.49
N ILE A 21 34.17 17.95 15.39
CA ILE A 21 34.90 17.12 16.36
C ILE A 21 35.38 15.84 15.66
N GLN A 22 36.69 15.62 15.71
CA GLN A 22 37.38 14.35 15.46
C GLN A 22 37.45 13.51 16.75
N ASP A 23 37.70 12.22 16.53
CA ASP A 23 38.27 11.23 17.45
C ASP A 23 37.34 10.51 18.44
N LEU A 24 37.02 9.26 18.10
CA LEU A 24 37.36 8.08 18.91
C LEU A 24 37.38 6.82 18.02
N ARG A 25 38.59 6.36 17.71
CA ARG A 25 38.90 5.00 17.22
C ARG A 25 39.20 4.10 18.42
N THR A 26 39.12 2.78 18.18
CA THR A 26 39.51 1.62 19.02
C THR A 26 38.48 1.27 20.10
N THR A 27 37.85 0.10 20.17
CA THR A 27 38.34 -1.28 19.98
C THR A 27 37.22 -2.25 19.53
N GLU A 28 37.53 -3.12 18.58
CA GLU A 28 36.86 -4.42 18.34
C GLU A 28 37.03 -5.34 19.57
N PRO A 29 36.12 -6.31 19.84
CA PRO A 29 36.18 -7.56 19.08
C PRO A 29 34.82 -8.15 18.66
N ALA A 30 34.91 -8.84 17.52
CA ALA A 30 34.02 -9.81 16.92
C ALA A 30 32.98 -10.51 17.83
N SER A 31 31.71 -10.50 17.37
CA SER A 31 30.76 -11.62 17.47
C SER A 31 29.58 -11.40 16.50
N ARG A 32 29.63 -12.07 15.34
CA ARG A 32 28.51 -12.26 14.39
C ARG A 32 27.61 -13.39 14.93
N PRO A 33 26.29 -13.41 14.67
CA PRO A 33 25.75 -13.81 13.36
C PRO A 33 24.62 -12.88 12.88
N ALA A 34 24.68 -12.31 11.68
CA ALA A 34 24.07 -12.87 10.46
C ALA A 34 22.58 -13.22 10.60
N ASN A 35 21.70 -12.24 10.34
CA ASN A 35 20.40 -12.43 9.69
C ASN A 35 19.89 -11.07 9.20
N LEU A 36 20.15 -10.77 7.93
CA LEU A 36 19.51 -9.69 7.18
C LEU A 36 18.81 -10.34 6.00
N THR A 37 17.51 -10.55 6.18
CA THR A 37 16.52 -10.68 5.12
C THR A 37 16.36 -9.30 4.47
N GLU A 38 17.04 -9.11 3.34
CA GLU A 38 16.64 -8.12 2.35
C GLU A 38 15.49 -8.68 1.53
N THR A 39 14.37 -7.96 1.45
CA THR A 39 13.56 -7.81 0.22
C THR A 39 12.61 -6.61 0.33
N SER A 40 12.91 -5.54 -0.40
CA SER A 40 11.97 -4.90 -1.34
C SER A 40 12.58 -3.63 -1.93
N GLY A 41 13.23 -3.81 -3.09
CA GLY A 41 13.68 -2.74 -3.97
C GLY A 41 13.81 -3.32 -5.38
N VAL A 42 12.78 -3.08 -6.20
CA VAL A 42 12.75 -3.45 -7.61
C VAL A 42 13.84 -2.67 -8.36
N GLY A 43 14.65 -3.38 -9.14
CA GLY A 43 15.53 -2.79 -10.16
C GLY A 43 16.99 -2.62 -9.75
N ASN A 44 17.69 -3.71 -9.46
CA ASN A 44 19.16 -3.69 -9.42
C ASN A 44 19.72 -4.55 -10.55
N ALA A 45 20.17 -3.90 -11.63
CA ALA A 45 20.94 -4.50 -12.72
C ALA A 45 22.13 -5.40 -12.30
N PRO A 46 22.80 -5.24 -11.13
CA PRO A 46 23.90 -6.13 -10.79
C PRO A 46 23.50 -7.57 -10.39
N SER A 47 22.21 -7.89 -10.19
CA SER A 47 21.78 -9.23 -9.77
C SER A 47 21.51 -10.22 -10.91
N VAL A 48 21.46 -9.75 -12.16
CA VAL A 48 21.21 -10.61 -13.35
C VAL A 48 22.53 -11.06 -14.01
N LEU A 49 23.61 -10.32 -13.78
CA LEU A 49 24.92 -10.58 -14.38
C LEU A 49 25.52 -11.97 -14.04
N PRO A 50 25.36 -12.54 -12.83
CA PRO A 50 25.93 -13.86 -12.52
C PRO A 50 25.30 -15.00 -13.33
N PHE A 51 24.02 -14.89 -13.73
CA PHE A 51 23.29 -15.95 -14.45
C PHE A 51 23.53 -15.97 -15.98
N LEU A 52 24.20 -14.94 -16.50
CA LEU A 52 24.54 -14.82 -17.93
C LEU A 52 25.88 -15.47 -18.27
N VAL A 53 26.67 -15.90 -17.28
CA VAL A 53 28.06 -16.36 -17.48
C VAL A 53 28.16 -17.88 -17.75
N ASP A 54 27.15 -18.66 -17.39
CA ASP A 54 27.20 -20.13 -17.42
C ASP A 54 27.05 -20.74 -18.84
N SER A 55 26.58 -19.99 -19.84
CA SER A 55 26.46 -20.47 -21.22
C SER A 55 27.22 -19.54 -22.19
N PRO A 56 27.97 -20.09 -23.17
CA PRO A 56 28.67 -19.29 -24.17
C PRO A 56 27.71 -18.43 -25.01
N GLU A 57 26.50 -18.90 -25.27
CA GLU A 57 25.45 -18.18 -25.99
C GLU A 57 24.94 -16.99 -25.20
N ARG A 58 24.71 -17.16 -23.88
CA ARG A 58 24.28 -16.06 -22.99
C ARG A 58 25.34 -14.98 -22.86
N ARG A 59 26.62 -15.36 -22.84
CA ARG A 59 27.75 -14.42 -22.86
C ARG A 59 27.85 -13.65 -24.16
N GLN A 60 27.56 -14.30 -25.30
CA GLN A 60 27.56 -13.61 -26.59
C GLN A 60 26.42 -12.59 -26.68
N LEU A 61 25.21 -12.96 -26.25
CA LEU A 61 24.06 -12.05 -26.19
C LEU A 61 24.36 -10.83 -25.30
N ALA A 62 24.97 -11.04 -24.13
CA ALA A 62 25.35 -9.95 -23.22
C ALA A 62 26.36 -8.98 -23.85
N LYS A 63 27.35 -9.49 -24.60
CA LYS A 63 28.33 -8.65 -25.32
C LYS A 63 27.68 -7.87 -26.45
N ASP A 64 26.77 -8.47 -27.19
CA ASP A 64 26.07 -7.82 -28.29
C ASP A 64 25.15 -6.71 -27.76
N LEU A 65 24.43 -6.95 -26.66
CA LEU A 65 23.63 -5.94 -25.98
C LEU A 65 24.49 -4.80 -25.42
N GLU A 66 25.63 -5.10 -24.81
CA GLU A 66 26.57 -4.08 -24.32
C GLU A 66 27.06 -3.19 -25.47
N LYS A 67 27.41 -3.78 -26.61
CA LYS A 67 27.85 -3.04 -27.79
C LYS A 67 26.75 -2.12 -28.32
N LEU A 68 25.52 -2.63 -28.46
CA LEU A 68 24.39 -1.86 -28.97
C LEU A 68 23.99 -0.71 -28.02
N LEU A 69 24.06 -0.93 -26.71
CA LEU A 69 23.81 0.10 -25.70
C LEU A 69 24.89 1.19 -25.70
N ARG A 70 26.17 0.83 -25.92
CA ARG A 70 27.26 1.82 -26.07
C ARG A 70 27.15 2.63 -27.37
N GLU A 71 26.56 2.06 -28.41
CA GLU A 71 26.29 2.74 -29.69
C GLU A 71 24.95 3.52 -29.68
N GLU A 72 24.25 3.60 -28.52
CA GLU A 72 22.93 4.22 -28.34
C GLU A 72 21.81 3.65 -29.25
N LYS A 73 21.98 2.42 -29.76
CA LYS A 73 21.01 1.74 -30.63
C LYS A 73 20.01 0.91 -29.83
N ILE A 74 19.12 1.60 -29.12
CA ILE A 74 18.15 0.99 -28.19
C ILE A 74 17.17 0.05 -28.92
N GLU A 75 16.64 0.47 -30.08
CA GLU A 75 15.71 -0.34 -30.88
C GLU A 75 16.32 -1.68 -31.33
N GLU A 76 17.59 -1.68 -31.73
CA GLU A 76 18.30 -2.92 -32.11
C GLU A 76 18.56 -3.81 -30.89
N ALA A 77 18.83 -3.22 -29.72
CA ALA A 77 18.99 -3.95 -28.47
C ALA A 77 17.67 -4.60 -28.03
N GLU A 78 16.55 -3.90 -28.15
CA GLU A 78 15.22 -4.44 -27.88
C GLU A 78 14.85 -5.56 -28.86
N GLY A 79 15.16 -5.40 -30.15
CA GLY A 79 14.98 -6.46 -31.15
C GLY A 79 15.78 -7.72 -30.83
N ARG A 80 17.04 -7.57 -30.41
CA ARG A 80 17.90 -8.69 -29.98
C ARG A 80 17.37 -9.38 -28.73
N LEU A 81 16.87 -8.62 -27.76
CA LEU A 81 16.29 -9.17 -26.54
C LEU A 81 14.98 -9.91 -26.84
N SER A 82 14.11 -9.35 -27.67
CA SER A 82 12.87 -9.99 -28.11
C SER A 82 13.12 -11.30 -28.85
N GLN A 83 14.13 -11.33 -29.74
CA GLN A 83 14.57 -12.56 -30.41
C GLN A 83 15.03 -13.63 -29.41
N ALA A 84 15.83 -13.24 -28.40
CA ALA A 84 16.28 -14.16 -27.35
C ALA A 84 15.12 -14.70 -26.51
N ILE A 85 14.12 -13.87 -26.21
CA ILE A 85 12.90 -14.29 -25.50
C ILE A 85 12.12 -15.30 -26.33
N ASN A 86 11.91 -15.03 -27.62
CA ASN A 86 11.19 -15.96 -28.52
C ASN A 86 11.89 -17.32 -28.63
N LEU A 87 13.23 -17.32 -28.70
CA LEU A 87 14.02 -18.55 -28.68
C LEU A 87 13.92 -19.29 -27.35
N ALA A 88 13.91 -18.57 -26.22
CA ALA A 88 13.72 -19.18 -24.90
C ALA A 88 12.32 -19.78 -24.75
N THR A 89 11.27 -19.10 -25.23
CA THR A 89 9.90 -19.61 -25.25
C THR A 89 9.79 -20.86 -26.12
N LEU A 90 10.41 -20.86 -27.31
CA LEU A 90 10.47 -22.04 -28.17
C LEU A 90 11.21 -23.19 -27.49
N ALA A 91 12.34 -22.92 -26.82
CA ALA A 91 13.10 -23.95 -26.11
C ALA A 91 12.30 -24.59 -24.97
N VAL A 92 11.52 -23.82 -24.22
CA VAL A 92 10.63 -24.35 -23.16
C VAL A 92 9.52 -25.21 -23.77
N PHE A 93 8.91 -24.76 -24.86
CA PHE A 93 7.88 -25.55 -25.56
C PHE A 93 8.45 -26.86 -26.12
N LEU A 94 9.62 -26.81 -26.74
CA LEU A 94 10.31 -28.00 -27.24
C LEU A 94 10.72 -28.92 -26.09
N GLN A 95 11.17 -28.40 -24.95
CA GLN A 95 11.53 -29.21 -23.78
C GLN A 95 10.36 -30.02 -23.22
N ASP A 96 9.14 -29.46 -23.24
CA ASP A 96 7.92 -30.17 -22.85
C ASP A 96 7.54 -31.26 -23.88
N GLN A 97 7.75 -30.96 -25.16
CA GLN A 97 7.49 -31.88 -26.28
C GLN A 97 8.63 -32.90 -26.54
N LEU A 98 9.80 -32.76 -25.92
CA LEU A 98 10.86 -33.79 -25.98
C LEU A 98 10.44 -35.10 -25.30
N ARG A 99 9.37 -35.09 -24.49
CA ARG A 99 8.79 -36.28 -23.86
C ARG A 99 7.78 -37.00 -24.76
N THR A 100 7.37 -36.41 -25.88
CA THR A 100 6.45 -37.00 -26.86
C THR A 100 7.24 -37.58 -28.05
N PRO A 101 7.06 -38.88 -28.39
CA PRO A 101 7.84 -39.53 -29.45
C PRO A 101 7.52 -39.06 -30.88
N SER A 102 6.47 -38.26 -31.07
CA SER A 102 6.04 -37.74 -32.39
C SER A 102 6.81 -36.51 -32.87
N LEU A 103 7.59 -35.85 -32.00
CA LEU A 103 8.33 -34.63 -32.34
C LEU A 103 9.36 -34.86 -33.45
N LEU A 104 9.96 -36.05 -33.52
CA LEU A 104 10.97 -36.38 -34.52
C LEU A 104 10.39 -36.48 -35.94
N ASP A 105 9.19 -37.04 -36.06
CA ASP A 105 8.47 -37.14 -37.34
C ASP A 105 8.00 -35.76 -37.84
N GLU A 106 7.55 -34.89 -36.92
CA GLU A 106 7.13 -33.52 -37.24
C GLU A 106 8.31 -32.62 -37.65
N LEU A 107 9.46 -32.74 -36.98
CA LEU A 107 10.67 -32.00 -37.34
C LEU A 107 11.26 -32.46 -38.69
N GLN A 108 11.16 -33.76 -39.01
CA GLN A 108 11.56 -34.28 -40.31
C GLN A 108 10.61 -33.85 -41.42
N ALA A 109 9.30 -33.73 -41.15
CA ALA A 109 8.31 -33.21 -42.09
C ALA A 109 8.54 -31.72 -42.43
N LEU A 110 9.17 -30.96 -41.53
CA LEU A 110 9.56 -29.56 -41.75
C LEU A 110 10.80 -29.39 -42.64
N GLY A 111 11.44 -30.48 -43.07
CA GLY A 111 12.43 -30.46 -44.15
C GLY A 111 13.67 -29.61 -43.88
N LEU A 112 14.06 -29.45 -42.61
CA LEU A 112 15.28 -28.74 -42.21
C LEU A 112 16.51 -29.61 -42.57
N ARG A 113 16.95 -29.49 -43.81
CA ARG A 113 18.11 -30.18 -44.37
C ARG A 113 19.37 -29.37 -44.05
N ASP A 114 20.41 -30.06 -43.56
CA ASP A 114 21.68 -29.48 -43.15
C ASP A 114 22.42 -28.77 -44.30
N ASP A 115 22.43 -27.44 -44.30
CA ASP A 115 23.36 -26.62 -45.10
C ASP A 115 24.71 -26.44 -44.36
N TYR A 116 25.31 -27.53 -43.90
CA TYR A 116 26.72 -27.55 -43.48
C TYR A 116 27.51 -28.52 -44.36
N GLN A 117 27.84 -28.08 -45.57
CA GLN A 117 28.93 -28.66 -46.35
C GLN A 117 30.28 -28.06 -45.96
N SER A 118 31.23 -28.95 -45.71
CA SER A 118 32.67 -28.84 -45.98
C SER A 118 33.52 -27.94 -45.07
N THR A 119 34.16 -28.58 -44.10
CA THR A 119 35.63 -28.67 -44.11
C THR A 119 36.06 -30.11 -43.89
N ALA A 120 36.90 -30.59 -44.81
CA ALA A 120 37.27 -31.98 -44.97
C ALA A 120 38.53 -32.37 -44.18
N LEU A 121 38.64 -33.70 -43.93
CA LEU A 121 39.82 -34.57 -43.78
C LEU A 121 40.48 -34.77 -42.39
N PRO A 122 41.15 -35.93 -42.15
CA PRO A 122 41.00 -37.25 -42.80
C PRO A 122 40.84 -38.42 -41.82
N ALA A 123 40.23 -39.49 -42.34
CA ALA A 123 40.24 -40.82 -41.75
C ALA A 123 41.67 -41.39 -41.73
N ALA A 124 42.16 -41.70 -40.53
CA ALA A 124 43.36 -42.51 -40.34
C ALA A 124 42.96 -43.99 -40.33
N ALA A 125 43.41 -44.70 -41.36
CA ALA A 125 43.47 -46.15 -41.39
C ALA A 125 44.37 -46.66 -40.26
N GLY A 126 43.84 -47.57 -39.43
CA GLY A 126 44.59 -48.35 -38.44
C GLY A 126 44.28 -49.82 -38.67
N GLN A 127 45.28 -50.54 -39.16
CA GLN A 127 45.26 -51.94 -39.59
C GLN A 127 44.96 -52.93 -38.44
N PRO A 128 44.40 -54.12 -38.74
CA PRO A 128 44.43 -55.26 -37.83
C PRO A 128 45.84 -55.88 -37.86
N VAL A 129 46.58 -55.77 -36.76
CA VAL A 129 47.86 -56.47 -36.60
C VAL A 129 47.58 -57.91 -36.19
N ALA A 130 47.99 -58.81 -37.08
CA ALA A 130 48.08 -60.24 -36.87
C ALA A 130 48.95 -60.57 -35.65
N LEU A 131 48.45 -61.43 -34.75
CA LEU A 131 49.30 -62.16 -33.83
C LEU A 131 49.65 -63.50 -34.46
N SER A 132 50.90 -63.57 -34.87
CA SER A 132 51.58 -64.76 -35.36
C SER A 132 51.57 -65.87 -34.33
N ARG A 133 51.22 -67.05 -34.82
CA ARG A 133 51.44 -68.35 -34.24
C ARG A 133 52.94 -68.63 -34.26
N ASP A 134 53.54 -68.87 -33.11
CA ASP A 134 54.75 -69.67 -33.01
C ASP A 134 54.53 -70.81 -32.02
N SER A 135 54.61 -72.02 -32.57
CA SER A 135 54.60 -73.28 -31.88
C SER A 135 56.04 -73.70 -31.57
N SER A 136 56.38 -73.76 -30.30
CA SER A 136 57.43 -74.65 -29.78
C SER A 136 56.92 -75.10 -28.40
N GLY A 137 56.57 -76.36 -28.17
CA GLY A 137 57.48 -77.48 -28.35
C GLY A 137 58.33 -77.69 -27.09
N ALA A 138 57.71 -77.67 -25.90
CA ALA A 138 58.31 -78.19 -24.68
C ALA A 138 57.23 -78.87 -23.84
N THR A 139 57.11 -80.18 -24.00
CA THR A 139 56.41 -81.07 -23.05
C THR A 139 57.15 -81.01 -21.71
N HIS A 140 56.78 -80.06 -20.86
CA HIS A 140 56.89 -80.24 -19.43
C HIS A 140 55.59 -80.90 -18.98
N ALA A 141 55.70 -82.15 -18.51
CA ALA A 141 54.68 -82.71 -17.64
C ALA A 141 54.69 -81.87 -16.36
N VAL A 142 53.89 -80.80 -16.36
CA VAL A 142 53.55 -80.07 -15.14
C VAL A 142 52.78 -81.06 -14.27
N PRO A 143 53.18 -81.29 -13.01
CA PRO A 143 52.42 -82.18 -12.16
C PRO A 143 51.01 -81.58 -12.00
N ALA A 144 49.95 -82.39 -12.17
CA ALA A 144 48.55 -81.96 -12.03
C ALA A 144 48.23 -81.22 -10.71
N SER A 145 49.15 -81.26 -9.74
CA SER A 145 49.16 -80.48 -8.51
C SER A 145 49.34 -78.96 -8.73
N ASP A 146 50.16 -78.54 -9.70
CA ASP A 146 50.44 -77.12 -9.97
C ASP A 146 49.26 -76.45 -10.68
N GLU A 147 48.66 -77.11 -11.68
CA GLU A 147 47.43 -76.62 -12.34
C GLU A 147 46.25 -76.49 -11.37
N LEU A 148 46.11 -77.44 -10.43
CA LEU A 148 45.09 -77.37 -9.37
C LEU A 148 45.35 -76.20 -8.40
N ALA A 149 46.60 -75.89 -8.10
CA ALA A 149 46.97 -74.76 -7.26
C ALA A 149 46.65 -73.42 -7.97
N GLU A 150 46.96 -73.30 -9.26
CA GLU A 150 46.62 -72.13 -10.07
C GLU A 150 45.11 -71.91 -10.19
N LEU A 151 44.32 -72.97 -10.39
CA LEU A 151 42.86 -72.89 -10.44
C LEU A 151 42.24 -72.44 -9.12
N LYS A 152 42.79 -72.88 -7.98
CA LYS A 152 42.35 -72.40 -6.65
C LYS A 152 42.62 -70.91 -6.50
N VAL A 153 43.83 -70.48 -6.85
CA VAL A 153 44.20 -69.06 -6.83
C VAL A 153 43.32 -68.23 -7.77
N ALA A 154 42.97 -68.75 -8.95
CA ALA A 154 42.06 -68.08 -9.88
C ALA A 154 40.64 -67.95 -9.32
N ARG A 155 40.09 -68.99 -8.68
CA ARG A 155 38.78 -68.95 -8.02
C ARG A 155 38.78 -67.94 -6.87
N ASP A 156 39.80 -67.94 -6.04
CA ASP A 156 39.89 -67.03 -4.88
C ASP A 156 39.94 -65.56 -5.35
N ARG A 157 40.66 -65.27 -6.44
CA ARG A 157 40.65 -63.94 -7.08
C ARG A 157 39.26 -63.54 -7.56
N GLU A 158 38.51 -64.49 -8.14
CA GLU A 158 37.17 -64.21 -8.63
C GLU A 158 36.16 -64.03 -7.49
N GLN A 159 36.30 -64.78 -6.39
CA GLN A 159 35.53 -64.55 -5.16
C GLN A 159 35.83 -63.17 -4.57
N GLN A 160 37.09 -62.78 -4.48
CA GLN A 160 37.47 -61.44 -4.00
C GLN A 160 36.91 -60.31 -4.87
N ARG A 161 36.86 -60.51 -6.19
CA ARG A 161 36.21 -59.56 -7.13
C ARG A 161 34.71 -59.49 -6.90
N ALA A 162 34.04 -60.64 -6.73
CA ALA A 162 32.61 -60.66 -6.41
C ALA A 162 32.31 -59.96 -5.07
N ASP A 163 33.16 -60.15 -4.06
CA ASP A 163 33.05 -59.49 -2.76
C ASP A 163 33.36 -57.98 -2.81
N ALA A 164 34.20 -57.54 -3.75
CA ALA A 164 34.42 -56.12 -4.02
C ALA A 164 33.20 -55.50 -4.69
N LEU A 165 32.67 -56.15 -5.74
CA LEU A 165 31.48 -55.69 -6.45
C LEU A 165 30.24 -55.65 -5.56
N SER A 166 30.07 -56.61 -4.63
CA SER A 166 28.94 -56.59 -3.69
C SER A 166 29.00 -55.39 -2.74
N ARG A 167 30.20 -55.00 -2.30
CA ARG A 167 30.42 -53.79 -1.48
C ARG A 167 30.21 -52.51 -2.28
N ASP A 168 30.67 -52.47 -3.52
CA ASP A 168 30.45 -51.33 -4.41
C ASP A 168 28.94 -51.14 -4.70
N LEU A 169 28.21 -52.23 -4.95
CA LEU A 169 26.75 -52.20 -5.13
C LEU A 169 26.01 -51.75 -3.86
N ALA A 170 26.45 -52.19 -2.69
CA ALA A 170 25.90 -51.74 -1.41
C ALA A 170 26.10 -50.22 -1.23
N THR A 171 27.29 -49.72 -1.56
CA THR A 171 27.63 -48.29 -1.48
C THR A 171 26.75 -47.48 -2.43
N VAL A 172 26.60 -47.91 -3.69
CA VAL A 172 25.74 -47.23 -4.67
C VAL A 172 24.27 -47.29 -4.28
N ALA A 173 23.81 -48.39 -3.65
CA ALA A 173 22.45 -48.49 -3.14
C ALA A 173 22.18 -47.49 -2.00
N GLU A 174 23.14 -47.31 -1.08
CA GLU A 174 23.07 -46.29 -0.02
C GLU A 174 23.05 -44.87 -0.60
N GLU A 175 23.91 -44.58 -1.58
CA GLU A 175 23.92 -43.28 -2.29
C GLU A 175 22.59 -43.00 -2.99
N LEU A 176 22.01 -44.01 -3.64
CA LEU A 176 20.71 -43.90 -4.30
C LEU A 176 19.59 -43.62 -3.29
N HIS A 177 19.60 -44.28 -2.14
CA HIS A 177 18.65 -43.99 -1.06
C HIS A 177 18.83 -42.59 -0.48
N ALA A 178 20.08 -42.12 -0.33
CA ALA A 178 20.36 -40.75 0.11
C ALA A 178 19.83 -39.71 -0.88
N LEU A 179 20.03 -39.92 -2.19
CA LEU A 179 19.50 -39.05 -3.24
C LEU A 179 17.97 -39.07 -3.29
N GLN A 180 17.34 -40.23 -3.10
CA GLN A 180 15.88 -40.35 -3.00
C GLN A 180 15.35 -39.57 -1.79
N ALA A 181 16.01 -39.66 -0.64
CA ALA A 181 15.64 -38.91 0.56
C ALA A 181 15.80 -37.39 0.36
N LEU A 182 16.85 -36.94 -0.35
CA LEU A 182 17.01 -35.53 -0.70
C LEU A 182 15.88 -35.04 -1.62
N ARG A 183 15.57 -35.78 -2.68
CA ARG A 183 14.46 -35.43 -3.58
C ARG A 183 13.12 -35.40 -2.87
N ALA A 184 12.88 -36.33 -1.94
CA ALA A 184 11.66 -36.33 -1.15
C ALA A 184 11.56 -35.07 -0.28
N ARG A 185 12.67 -34.61 0.33
CA ARG A 185 12.71 -33.35 1.11
C ARG A 185 12.53 -32.11 0.23
N GLU A 186 13.14 -32.10 -0.95
CA GLU A 186 12.95 -31.02 -1.92
C GLU A 186 11.48 -30.95 -2.36
N ALA A 187 10.87 -32.09 -2.68
CA ALA A 187 9.46 -32.17 -3.04
C ALA A 187 8.53 -31.70 -1.91
N THR A 188 8.79 -32.07 -0.65
CA THR A 188 7.99 -31.58 0.48
C THR A 188 8.18 -30.07 0.69
N SER A 189 9.41 -29.56 0.57
CA SER A 189 9.66 -28.12 0.67
C SER A 189 8.98 -27.33 -0.47
N ALA A 190 9.00 -27.85 -1.69
CA ALA A 190 8.33 -27.25 -2.83
C ALA A 190 6.80 -27.26 -2.65
N ALA A 191 6.24 -28.34 -2.12
CA ALA A 191 4.81 -28.43 -1.81
C ALA A 191 4.38 -27.42 -0.73
N VAL A 192 5.17 -27.27 0.34
CA VAL A 192 4.92 -26.27 1.39
C VAL A 192 5.01 -24.86 0.83
N ASN A 193 6.04 -24.56 0.03
CA ASN A 193 6.18 -23.25 -0.62
C ASN A 193 5.00 -22.97 -1.56
N ALA A 194 4.55 -23.95 -2.34
CA ALA A 194 3.39 -23.82 -3.21
C ALA A 194 2.09 -23.54 -2.43
N GLN A 195 1.90 -24.20 -1.29
CA GLN A 195 0.77 -23.92 -0.39
C GLN A 195 0.82 -22.50 0.18
N GLN A 196 2.00 -22.05 0.64
CA GLN A 196 2.17 -20.68 1.13
C GLN A 196 1.87 -19.64 0.06
N TRP A 197 2.31 -19.85 -1.19
CA TRP A 197 1.98 -18.97 -2.31
C TRP A 197 0.50 -18.99 -2.66
N ALA A 198 -0.16 -20.16 -2.61
CA ALA A 198 -1.59 -20.27 -2.86
C ALA A 198 -2.41 -19.54 -1.78
N GLU A 199 -2.03 -19.67 -0.51
CA GLU A 199 -2.66 -18.96 0.60
C GLU A 199 -2.48 -17.44 0.48
N LEU A 200 -1.26 -16.99 0.15
CA LEU A 200 -0.99 -15.56 -0.06
C LEU A 200 -1.82 -15.03 -1.24
N LYS A 201 -1.91 -15.76 -2.35
CA LYS A 201 -2.73 -15.39 -3.51
C LYS A 201 -4.21 -15.29 -3.13
N ALA A 202 -4.73 -16.26 -2.37
CA ALA A 202 -6.11 -16.24 -1.90
C ALA A 202 -6.38 -15.05 -0.97
N SER A 203 -5.43 -14.70 -0.10
CA SER A 203 -5.55 -13.51 0.76
C SER A 203 -5.60 -12.21 -0.04
N PHE A 204 -4.79 -12.11 -1.10
CA PHE A 204 -4.78 -10.94 -1.97
C PHE A 204 -6.07 -10.81 -2.78
N GLU A 205 -6.60 -11.93 -3.30
CA GLU A 205 -7.87 -11.96 -4.00
C GLU A 205 -9.03 -11.51 -3.10
N LYS A 206 -9.03 -11.96 -1.84
CA LYS A 206 -10.00 -11.52 -0.84
C LYS A 206 -9.92 -10.02 -0.54
N GLU A 207 -8.72 -9.44 -0.47
CA GLU A 207 -8.57 -7.99 -0.30
C GLU A 207 -9.07 -7.21 -1.53
N ARG A 208 -8.85 -7.75 -2.73
CA ARG A 208 -9.40 -7.16 -3.95
C ARG A 208 -10.93 -7.19 -3.95
N GLU A 209 -11.54 -8.31 -3.58
CA GLU A 209 -13.01 -8.40 -3.45
C GLU A 209 -13.57 -7.42 -2.42
N ARG A 210 -12.86 -7.23 -1.29
CA ARG A 210 -13.23 -6.24 -0.27
C ARG A 210 -13.15 -4.81 -0.83
N ALA A 211 -12.09 -4.49 -1.56
CA ALA A 211 -11.95 -3.18 -2.21
C ALA A 211 -13.05 -2.94 -3.26
N ASP A 212 -13.38 -3.95 -4.05
CA ASP A 212 -14.46 -3.88 -5.05
C ASP A 212 -15.83 -3.72 -4.37
N ALA A 213 -16.07 -4.38 -3.23
CA ALA A 213 -17.29 -4.21 -2.44
C ALA A 213 -17.41 -2.78 -1.88
N VAL A 214 -16.34 -2.25 -1.27
CA VAL A 214 -16.31 -0.86 -0.78
C VAL A 214 -16.56 0.14 -1.91
N THR A 215 -16.01 -0.11 -3.10
CA THR A 215 -16.23 0.75 -4.27
C THR A 215 -17.70 0.77 -4.70
N ARG A 216 -18.38 -0.38 -4.68
CA ARG A 216 -19.83 -0.47 -4.94
C ARG A 216 -20.63 0.28 -3.88
N ASP A 217 -20.30 0.09 -2.61
CA ASP A 217 -21.00 0.77 -1.51
C ASP A 217 -20.83 2.29 -1.61
N LEU A 218 -19.63 2.78 -1.95
CA LEU A 218 -19.39 4.20 -2.20
C LEU A 218 -20.20 4.75 -3.38
N ALA A 219 -20.39 3.95 -4.44
CA ALA A 219 -21.23 4.34 -5.58
C ALA A 219 -22.70 4.49 -5.16
N VAL A 220 -23.24 3.53 -4.39
CA VAL A 220 -24.60 3.60 -3.84
C VAL A 220 -24.76 4.84 -2.95
N MET A 221 -23.82 5.07 -2.03
CA MET A 221 -23.84 6.25 -1.16
C MET A 221 -23.71 7.57 -1.94
N ALA A 222 -23.03 7.58 -3.09
CA ALA A 222 -22.98 8.74 -3.97
C ALA A 222 -24.33 9.00 -4.65
N GLU A 223 -25.00 7.96 -5.13
CA GLU A 223 -26.35 8.05 -5.71
C GLU A 223 -27.38 8.53 -4.68
N GLU A 224 -27.37 7.98 -3.48
CA GLU A 224 -28.26 8.41 -2.38
C GLU A 224 -28.06 9.89 -2.04
N ARG A 225 -26.80 10.35 -1.95
CA ARG A 225 -26.50 11.77 -1.73
C ARG A 225 -27.02 12.65 -2.86
N HIS A 226 -26.87 12.22 -4.11
CA HIS A 226 -27.41 12.95 -5.25
C HIS A 226 -28.94 13.04 -5.21
N ALA A 227 -29.64 11.95 -4.88
CA ALA A 227 -31.09 11.94 -4.72
C ALA A 227 -31.54 12.90 -3.60
N LEU A 228 -30.87 12.88 -2.45
CA LEU A 228 -31.15 13.79 -1.34
C LEU A 228 -30.90 15.26 -1.73
N GLN A 229 -29.85 15.54 -2.49
CA GLN A 229 -29.58 16.89 -2.99
C GLN A 229 -30.67 17.37 -3.95
N GLN A 230 -31.16 16.49 -4.84
CA GLN A 230 -32.25 16.83 -5.75
C GLN A 230 -33.54 17.16 -4.99
N LEU A 231 -33.90 16.36 -3.98
CA LEU A 231 -35.07 16.63 -3.13
C LEU A 231 -34.94 17.96 -2.38
N ARG A 232 -33.77 18.23 -1.77
CA ARG A 232 -33.50 19.53 -1.13
C ARG A 232 -33.59 20.69 -2.12
N GLY A 233 -33.14 20.50 -3.36
CA GLY A 233 -33.27 21.48 -4.43
C GLY A 233 -34.72 21.77 -4.77
N GLN A 234 -35.56 20.72 -4.89
CA GLN A 234 -37.00 20.85 -5.15
C GLN A 234 -37.72 21.59 -4.01
N ASP A 235 -37.44 21.22 -2.76
CA ASP A 235 -37.99 21.91 -1.59
C ASP A 235 -37.59 23.38 -1.56
N ALA A 236 -36.32 23.69 -1.85
CA ALA A 236 -35.85 25.08 -1.92
C ALA A 236 -36.57 25.88 -3.01
N VAL A 237 -36.83 25.27 -4.17
CA VAL A 237 -37.60 25.90 -5.25
C VAL A 237 -39.05 26.16 -4.83
N LEU A 238 -39.70 25.19 -4.18
CA LEU A 238 -41.07 25.34 -3.67
C LEU A 238 -41.17 26.44 -2.60
N VAL A 239 -40.20 26.48 -1.67
CA VAL A 239 -40.14 27.55 -0.65
C VAL A 239 -39.89 28.91 -1.30
N ALA A 240 -39.01 29.00 -2.30
CA ALA A 240 -38.77 30.24 -3.03
C ALA A 240 -39.99 30.71 -3.83
N TYR A 241 -40.77 29.77 -4.38
CA TYR A 241 -42.04 30.07 -5.04
C TYR A 241 -43.06 30.62 -4.03
N GLY A 242 -43.30 29.91 -2.92
CA GLY A 242 -44.24 30.38 -1.89
C GLY A 242 -43.85 31.72 -1.26
N ARG A 243 -42.54 32.01 -1.14
CA ARG A 243 -42.06 33.33 -0.69
C ARG A 243 -42.42 34.45 -1.68
N ARG A 244 -42.32 34.20 -3.00
CA ARG A 244 -42.69 35.18 -4.03
C ARG A 244 -44.18 35.47 -4.00
N GLU A 245 -45.01 34.43 -3.96
CA GLU A 245 -46.47 34.58 -3.86
C GLU A 245 -46.88 35.37 -2.61
N LEU A 246 -46.22 35.13 -1.47
CA LEU A 246 -46.47 35.88 -0.24
C LEU A 246 -46.00 37.35 -0.32
N GLN A 247 -44.94 37.63 -1.10
CA GLN A 247 -44.50 39.01 -1.37
C GLN A 247 -45.51 39.74 -2.26
N GLU A 248 -46.01 39.10 -3.31
CA GLU A 248 -47.04 39.66 -4.19
C GLU A 248 -48.32 39.99 -3.42
N LEU A 249 -48.83 39.04 -2.62
CA LEU A 249 -50.00 39.27 -1.76
C LEU A 249 -49.78 40.40 -0.75
N LYS A 250 -48.56 40.51 -0.19
CA LYS A 250 -48.21 41.60 0.72
C LYS A 250 -48.24 42.96 0.00
N GLU A 251 -47.70 43.04 -1.21
CA GLU A 251 -47.71 44.27 -2.01
C GLU A 251 -49.13 44.67 -2.40
N GLU A 252 -49.99 43.71 -2.77
CA GLU A 252 -51.41 43.97 -3.03
C GLU A 252 -52.14 44.52 -1.80
N LEU A 253 -51.93 43.92 -0.62
CA LEU A 253 -52.54 44.38 0.63
C LEU A 253 -52.09 45.79 0.98
N LEU A 254 -50.78 46.08 0.86
CA LEU A 254 -50.24 47.42 1.06
C LEU A 254 -50.82 48.43 0.05
N GLY A 255 -51.02 48.02 -1.21
CA GLY A 255 -51.68 48.82 -2.23
C GLY A 255 -53.12 49.18 -1.84
N ARG A 256 -53.92 48.19 -1.41
CA ARG A 256 -55.29 48.41 -0.94
C ARG A 256 -55.35 49.29 0.31
N GLU A 257 -54.41 49.13 1.24
CA GLU A 257 -54.33 49.96 2.45
C GLU A 257 -54.04 51.44 2.08
N ARG A 258 -53.11 51.68 1.16
CA ARG A 258 -52.82 53.04 0.65
C ARG A 258 -54.04 53.67 -0.03
N GLN A 259 -54.76 52.91 -0.85
CA GLN A 259 -56.00 53.38 -1.48
C GLN A 259 -57.06 53.73 -0.44
N ARG A 260 -57.23 52.91 0.60
CA ARG A 260 -58.12 53.20 1.74
C ARG A 260 -57.71 54.50 2.45
N ASN A 261 -56.43 54.66 2.75
CA ASN A 261 -55.92 55.87 3.42
C ASN A 261 -56.10 57.13 2.55
N GLN A 262 -55.89 57.02 1.23
CA GLN A 262 -56.14 58.11 0.29
C GLN A 262 -57.63 58.48 0.23
N ALA A 263 -58.52 57.50 0.12
CA ALA A 263 -59.96 57.75 0.14
C ALA A 263 -60.41 58.41 1.46
N ALA A 264 -59.90 57.94 2.60
CA ALA A 264 -60.17 58.56 3.90
C ALA A 264 -59.65 60.01 3.97
N SER A 265 -58.46 60.29 3.43
CA SER A 265 -57.92 61.66 3.38
C SER A 265 -58.72 62.59 2.47
N ALA A 266 -59.24 62.10 1.34
CA ALA A 266 -60.09 62.89 0.45
C ALA A 266 -61.45 63.21 1.11
N VAL A 267 -62.02 62.28 1.88
CA VAL A 267 -63.21 62.53 2.71
C VAL A 267 -62.91 63.58 3.79
N HIS A 268 -61.73 63.57 4.41
CA HIS A 268 -61.33 64.61 5.36
C HIS A 268 -61.13 65.98 4.70
N GLN A 269 -60.53 66.07 3.51
CA GLN A 269 -60.36 67.33 2.77
C GLN A 269 -61.71 67.94 2.34
N THR A 270 -62.64 67.11 1.87
CA THR A 270 -64.01 67.55 1.55
C THR A 270 -64.81 67.95 2.80
N ALA A 271 -64.53 67.34 3.95
CA ALA A 271 -65.08 67.75 5.23
C ALA A 271 -64.47 69.08 5.73
N GLU A 272 -63.17 69.33 5.52
CA GLU A 272 -62.50 70.59 5.88
C GLU A 272 -62.95 71.77 4.98
N GLU A 273 -63.13 71.57 3.66
CA GLU A 273 -63.76 72.56 2.77
C GLU A 273 -65.21 72.90 3.21
N SER A 274 -65.92 71.92 3.77
CA SER A 274 -67.26 72.13 4.34
C SER A 274 -67.25 72.72 5.76
N GLN A 275 -66.13 72.66 6.48
CA GLN A 275 -65.97 73.15 7.86
C GLN A 275 -65.28 74.52 7.96
N SER A 276 -64.74 75.08 6.87
CA SER A 276 -64.46 76.53 6.77
C SER A 276 -65.73 77.40 6.83
N SER A 277 -66.91 76.79 7.03
CA SER A 277 -68.17 77.43 7.41
C SER A 277 -68.87 76.72 8.58
N ARG A 278 -68.17 76.44 9.70
CA ARG A 278 -68.75 76.53 11.06
C ARG A 278 -67.74 76.11 12.13
N SER A 279 -67.44 77.07 12.98
CA SER A 279 -66.82 76.93 14.30
C SER A 279 -67.63 76.01 15.23
N GLY A 280 -66.94 75.18 16.02
CA GLY A 280 -67.46 74.67 17.31
C GLY A 280 -67.06 73.23 17.66
N GLU A 281 -65.96 73.08 18.40
CA GLU A 281 -65.55 71.92 19.22
C GLU A 281 -66.45 71.76 20.49
N PRO A 282 -66.26 70.77 21.40
CA PRO A 282 -65.59 69.46 21.31
C PRO A 282 -66.33 68.29 22.06
N ILE A 283 -65.62 67.16 22.22
CA ILE A 283 -65.66 66.12 23.30
C ILE A 283 -66.40 64.81 22.98
N GLY A 284 -65.69 63.67 23.13
CA GLY A 284 -66.32 62.35 23.25
C GLY A 284 -65.38 61.14 23.19
N MET A 285 -64.67 60.89 24.29
CA MET A 285 -64.00 59.67 24.78
C MET A 285 -64.23 58.32 24.05
N ALA A 286 -63.15 57.55 23.83
CA ALA A 286 -62.85 56.30 24.57
C ALA A 286 -61.74 55.46 23.89
N SER A 287 -60.65 55.26 24.64
CA SER A 287 -59.63 54.22 24.43
C SER A 287 -60.16 52.84 24.83
N LEU A 288 -59.86 51.81 24.03
CA LEU A 288 -59.59 50.42 24.46
C LEU A 288 -58.73 49.78 23.34
N ALA A 289 -57.42 49.64 23.53
CA ALA A 289 -56.72 48.58 24.26
C ALA A 289 -56.39 47.35 23.39
N LEU A 290 -55.08 47.12 23.29
CA LEU A 290 -54.32 45.97 22.78
C LEU A 290 -55.03 44.60 22.90
N SER A 291 -54.76 43.75 21.90
CA SER A 291 -54.48 42.33 22.17
C SER A 291 -53.37 41.80 21.24
N PRO A 292 -52.30 41.21 21.80
CA PRO A 292 -51.26 40.50 21.08
C PRO A 292 -51.63 39.03 20.92
N GLY A 293 -51.18 38.39 19.83
CA GLY A 293 -51.50 36.98 19.57
C GLY A 293 -50.52 36.29 18.62
N ALA A 294 -49.24 36.64 18.66
CA ALA A 294 -48.19 35.82 18.08
C ALA A 294 -47.77 34.77 19.12
N SER A 295 -48.18 33.52 18.94
CA SER A 295 -47.57 32.34 19.59
C SER A 295 -47.97 31.07 18.85
N SER A 296 -47.24 30.73 17.78
CA SER A 296 -47.14 29.33 17.35
C SER A 296 -46.34 28.55 18.41
N PRO A 297 -46.82 27.39 18.88
CA PRO A 297 -46.08 26.51 19.78
C PRO A 297 -45.06 25.70 18.97
N GLY A 298 -44.02 26.37 18.47
CA GLY A 298 -42.92 25.72 17.74
C GLY A 298 -41.53 26.15 18.19
N SER A 299 -41.41 27.27 18.92
CA SER A 299 -40.12 27.91 19.15
C SER A 299 -39.45 27.57 20.49
N LEU A 300 -40.14 26.89 21.41
CA LEU A 300 -39.53 26.44 22.68
C LEU A 300 -38.88 25.05 22.55
N ALA A 301 -39.40 24.17 21.69
CA ALA A 301 -38.81 22.85 21.45
C ALA A 301 -37.51 22.95 20.63
N VAL A 302 -37.46 23.84 19.64
CA VAL A 302 -36.24 24.07 18.83
C VAL A 302 -35.16 24.80 19.62
N ARG A 303 -35.52 25.75 20.51
CA ARG A 303 -34.55 26.36 21.43
C ARG A 303 -34.07 25.41 22.52
N ALA A 304 -34.92 24.55 23.08
CA ALA A 304 -34.50 23.56 24.08
C ALA A 304 -33.60 22.46 23.50
N ALA A 305 -33.87 22.01 22.26
CA ALA A 305 -33.02 21.02 21.58
C ALA A 305 -31.67 21.62 21.11
N ALA A 306 -31.65 22.89 20.65
CA ALA A 306 -30.41 23.58 20.32
C ALA A 306 -29.56 23.86 21.56
N VAL A 307 -30.18 24.21 22.70
CA VAL A 307 -29.49 24.37 23.99
C VAL A 307 -28.91 23.04 24.48
N GLN A 308 -29.64 21.92 24.35
CA GLN A 308 -29.14 20.59 24.70
C GLN A 308 -27.97 20.14 23.81
N ALA A 309 -28.03 20.36 22.49
CA ALA A 309 -26.93 20.04 21.58
C ALA A 309 -25.67 20.88 21.82
N THR A 310 -25.81 22.13 22.28
CA THR A 310 -24.68 22.97 22.68
C THR A 310 -24.14 22.65 24.09
N THR A 311 -24.93 22.08 25.00
CA THR A 311 -24.44 21.73 26.35
C THR A 311 -23.56 20.48 26.41
N TYR A 312 -23.60 19.66 25.35
CA TYR A 312 -22.74 18.48 25.24
C TYR A 312 -21.51 18.70 24.38
N ARG A 313 -21.46 19.76 23.56
CA ARG A 313 -20.23 20.17 22.87
C ARG A 313 -19.45 21.12 23.79
N LEU A 314 -18.18 20.81 24.01
CA LEU A 314 -17.30 21.66 24.81
C LEU A 314 -16.36 22.39 23.86
N HIS A 315 -16.13 23.67 24.11
CA HIS A 315 -15.24 24.50 23.31
C HIS A 315 -14.41 25.40 24.22
N GLY A 316 -13.13 25.57 23.91
CA GLY A 316 -12.23 26.50 24.60
C GLY A 316 -10.85 25.91 24.85
N VAL A 317 -10.04 26.59 25.66
CA VAL A 317 -8.68 26.15 25.97
C VAL A 317 -8.70 25.07 27.05
N PRO A 318 -8.22 23.84 26.77
CA PRO A 318 -8.20 22.75 27.74
C PRO A 318 -6.97 22.85 28.66
N ASN A 319 -7.11 22.39 29.90
CA ASN A 319 -5.99 22.07 30.76
C ASN A 319 -5.67 20.58 30.63
N VAL A 320 -4.43 20.22 30.29
CA VAL A 320 -4.03 18.82 30.08
C VAL A 320 -3.76 18.15 31.43
N VAL A 321 -4.49 17.09 31.75
CA VAL A 321 -4.27 16.29 32.96
C VAL A 321 -3.27 15.18 32.65
N ASP A 322 -3.54 14.42 31.58
CA ASP A 322 -2.66 13.42 31.00
C ASP A 322 -2.89 13.33 29.48
N ALA A 323 -2.20 12.43 28.79
CA ALA A 323 -2.33 12.32 27.33
C ALA A 323 -3.68 11.75 26.84
N ALA A 324 -4.49 11.15 27.70
CA ALA A 324 -5.85 10.70 27.40
C ALA A 324 -6.94 11.59 28.05
N THR A 325 -6.58 12.49 28.96
CA THR A 325 -7.52 13.21 29.82
C THR A 325 -7.24 14.70 29.82
N LEU A 326 -8.27 15.47 29.45
CA LEU A 326 -8.27 16.92 29.45
C LEU A 326 -9.29 17.43 30.49
N SER A 327 -9.05 18.61 31.03
CA SER A 327 -10.03 19.37 31.81
C SER A 327 -10.45 20.60 31.02
N LEU A 328 -11.73 20.67 30.66
CA LEU A 328 -12.28 21.75 29.85
C LEU A 328 -13.54 22.29 30.53
N GLN A 329 -13.55 23.60 30.83
CA GLN A 329 -14.64 24.27 31.56
C GLN A 329 -15.00 23.58 32.90
N GLY A 330 -14.00 23.03 33.60
CA GLY A 330 -14.20 22.30 34.86
C GLY A 330 -14.78 20.89 34.72
N ARG A 331 -14.93 20.38 33.49
CA ARG A 331 -15.35 19.00 33.20
C ARG A 331 -14.15 18.16 32.81
N THR A 332 -14.12 16.91 33.27
CA THR A 332 -13.14 15.92 32.82
C THR A 332 -13.56 15.37 31.45
N VAL A 333 -12.61 15.31 30.53
CA VAL A 333 -12.81 14.93 29.14
C VAL A 333 -11.81 13.83 28.81
N HIS A 334 -12.30 12.61 28.62
CA HIS A 334 -11.51 11.48 28.17
C HIS A 334 -11.54 11.37 26.65
N LEU A 335 -10.37 11.34 26.04
CA LEU A 335 -10.21 11.18 24.61
C LEU A 335 -10.65 9.78 24.18
N VAL A 336 -11.50 9.72 23.16
CA VAL A 336 -12.00 8.45 22.62
C VAL A 336 -10.85 7.57 22.14
N GLY A 337 -10.83 6.32 22.59
CA GLY A 337 -9.91 5.30 22.09
C GLY A 337 -8.44 5.44 22.52
N VAL A 338 -8.11 6.32 23.47
CA VAL A 338 -6.74 6.49 23.99
C VAL A 338 -6.65 5.95 25.42
N GLN A 339 -5.59 5.18 25.72
CA GLN A 339 -5.23 4.72 27.06
C GLN A 339 -3.81 5.16 27.41
N THR A 340 -3.60 5.53 28.67
CA THR A 340 -2.30 5.92 29.20
C THR A 340 -2.02 5.15 30.48
N ASP A 341 -0.79 4.70 30.66
CA ASP A 341 -0.36 3.94 31.84
C ASP A 341 -0.02 4.86 33.05
N GLY A 342 -0.30 6.18 32.93
CA GLY A 342 -0.10 7.18 33.99
C GLY A 342 1.21 7.96 33.93
N ASP A 343 2.05 7.72 32.92
CA ASP A 343 3.34 8.40 32.80
C ASP A 343 3.18 9.86 32.37
N ALA A 344 3.62 10.77 33.23
CA ALA A 344 3.52 12.23 33.05
C ALA A 344 4.30 12.78 31.84
N GLY A 345 5.18 11.98 31.22
CA GLY A 345 5.96 12.38 30.05
C GLY A 345 5.08 12.85 28.88
N SER A 346 4.01 12.09 28.58
CA SER A 346 3.10 12.36 27.47
C SER A 346 2.20 13.58 27.68
N ALA A 347 1.92 13.96 28.93
CA ALA A 347 1.10 15.12 29.27
C ALA A 347 1.78 16.44 28.88
N SER A 348 3.10 16.52 29.10
CA SER A 348 3.90 17.71 28.79
C SER A 348 3.99 17.96 27.28
N GLU A 349 4.12 16.91 26.49
CA GLU A 349 4.17 16.99 25.03
C GLU A 349 2.82 17.42 24.45
N LEU A 350 1.71 16.89 24.96
CA LEU A 350 0.38 17.32 24.54
C LEU A 350 0.10 18.77 24.95
N THR A 351 0.54 19.19 26.13
CA THR A 351 0.43 20.60 26.58
C THR A 351 1.19 21.52 25.63
N LYS A 352 2.43 21.15 25.27
CA LYS A 352 3.25 21.89 24.31
C LYS A 352 2.64 21.88 22.91
N TYR A 353 2.04 20.76 22.50
CA TYR A 353 1.35 20.69 21.22
C TYR A 353 0.17 21.65 21.19
N LEU A 354 -0.67 21.68 22.23
CA LEU A 354 -1.85 22.54 22.29
C LEU A 354 -1.49 24.02 22.43
N ASP A 355 -0.45 24.37 23.18
CA ASP A 355 0.10 25.75 23.29
C ASP A 355 -0.97 26.84 23.47
N GLY A 356 -1.99 26.56 24.29
CA GLY A 356 -3.11 27.48 24.55
C GLY A 356 -4.15 27.60 23.42
N ARG A 357 -4.09 26.75 22.39
CA ARG A 357 -5.12 26.68 21.34
C ARG A 357 -6.44 26.15 21.87
N GLU A 358 -7.52 26.64 21.28
CA GLU A 358 -8.88 26.19 21.58
C GLU A 358 -9.15 24.83 20.95
N VAL A 359 -9.91 23.99 21.67
CA VAL A 359 -10.31 22.66 21.20
C VAL A 359 -11.83 22.56 21.15
N ASP A 360 -12.32 21.87 20.13
CA ASP A 360 -13.73 21.53 19.93
C ASP A 360 -13.95 20.06 20.28
N CYS A 361 -14.67 19.80 21.37
CA CYS A 361 -14.95 18.45 21.84
C CYS A 361 -16.43 18.10 21.63
N GLU A 362 -16.66 17.02 20.88
CA GLU A 362 -17.98 16.43 20.68
C GLU A 362 -18.11 15.11 21.47
N PRO A 363 -19.29 14.81 22.03
CA PRO A 363 -19.50 13.56 22.78
C PRO A 363 -19.37 12.36 21.84
N ALA A 364 -18.58 11.36 22.24
CA ALA A 364 -18.23 10.21 21.40
C ALA A 364 -18.52 8.85 22.05
N GLY A 365 -19.05 8.82 23.27
CA GLY A 365 -19.31 7.59 24.01
C GLY A 365 -20.13 7.81 25.28
N PRO A 366 -20.11 6.86 26.24
CA PRO A 366 -20.70 7.05 27.56
C PRO A 366 -20.02 8.21 28.31
N THR A 367 -20.57 8.60 29.46
CA THR A 367 -20.20 9.81 30.22
C THR A 367 -18.71 10.09 30.24
N ASP A 368 -18.36 11.33 29.87
CA ASP A 368 -17.02 11.90 29.84
C ASP A 368 -16.09 11.42 28.71
N VAL A 369 -16.58 10.64 27.72
CA VAL A 369 -15.83 10.26 26.51
C VAL A 369 -16.13 11.19 25.33
N TYR A 370 -15.09 11.82 24.79
CA TYR A 370 -15.18 12.85 23.77
C TYR A 370 -14.21 12.64 22.60
N ARG A 371 -14.59 13.15 21.44
CA ARG A 371 -13.70 13.40 20.31
C ARG A 371 -13.39 14.89 20.28
N CYS A 372 -12.15 15.24 20.57
CA CYS A 372 -11.68 16.62 20.58
C CYS A 372 -10.85 16.93 19.35
N GLN A 373 -11.05 18.10 18.77
CA GLN A 373 -10.32 18.58 17.60
C GLN A 373 -9.61 19.90 17.91
N VAL A 374 -8.41 20.07 17.37
CA VAL A 374 -7.68 21.34 17.35
C VAL A 374 -7.28 21.63 15.91
N ASP A 375 -7.62 22.82 15.40
CA ASP A 375 -7.37 23.19 13.99
C ASP A 375 -7.90 22.15 12.97
N GLY A 376 -8.99 21.47 13.31
CA GLY A 376 -9.58 20.38 12.50
C GLY A 376 -8.87 19.03 12.58
N MET A 377 -7.85 18.88 13.42
CA MET A 377 -7.15 17.62 13.68
C MET A 377 -7.67 16.94 14.95
N ASP A 378 -8.01 15.65 14.86
CA ASP A 378 -8.45 14.84 16.00
C ASP A 378 -7.30 14.58 16.99
N LEU A 379 -7.47 15.06 18.23
CA LEU A 379 -6.49 14.93 19.30
C LEU A 379 -6.19 13.47 19.65
N SER A 380 -7.18 12.57 19.61
CA SER A 380 -6.93 11.14 19.84
C SER A 380 -5.94 10.58 18.82
N THR A 381 -6.03 11.05 17.57
CA THR A 381 -5.10 10.64 16.50
C THR A 381 -3.72 11.23 16.73
N VAL A 382 -3.63 12.51 17.06
CA VAL A 382 -2.36 13.21 17.32
C VAL A 382 -1.61 12.54 18.48
N VAL A 383 -2.29 12.24 19.58
CA VAL A 383 -1.68 11.59 20.75
C VAL A 383 -1.13 10.22 20.38
N LEU A 384 -1.92 9.36 19.72
CA LEU A 384 -1.49 8.01 19.36
C LEU A 384 -0.38 8.01 18.32
N PHE A 385 -0.43 8.92 17.35
CA PHE A 385 0.57 9.02 16.29
C PHE A 385 1.96 9.44 16.82
N ASN A 386 1.99 10.30 17.84
CA ASN A 386 3.23 10.71 18.49
C ASN A 386 3.66 9.76 19.62
N GLY A 387 2.94 8.65 19.82
CA GLY A 387 3.27 7.69 20.87
C GLY A 387 2.99 8.18 22.29
N GLY A 388 2.07 9.15 22.46
CA GLY A 388 1.67 9.66 23.78
C GLY A 388 0.77 8.71 24.57
N GLY A 389 0.25 7.64 23.94
CA GLY A 389 -0.62 6.65 24.56
C GLY A 389 -0.77 5.37 23.73
N ARG A 390 -1.54 4.40 24.26
CA ARG A 390 -1.92 3.15 23.60
C ARG A 390 -3.34 3.27 23.04
N ALA A 391 -3.61 2.62 21.91
CA ALA A 391 -4.98 2.49 21.41
C ALA A 391 -5.79 1.58 22.34
N ALA A 392 -6.97 2.04 22.77
CA ALA A 392 -7.90 1.23 23.53
C ALA A 392 -8.41 0.03 22.71
N PRO A 393 -8.86 -1.08 23.34
CA PRO A 393 -9.39 -2.24 22.62
C PRO A 393 -10.60 -1.94 21.70
N HIS A 394 -11.34 -0.88 22.01
CA HIS A 394 -12.50 -0.41 21.25
C HIS A 394 -12.19 0.82 20.38
N ALA A 395 -10.91 1.16 20.19
CA ALA A 395 -10.51 2.29 19.37
C ALA A 395 -10.90 2.06 17.89
N PRO A 396 -11.42 3.08 17.19
CA PRO A 396 -11.66 2.99 15.75
C PRO A 396 -10.40 2.60 14.96
N PRO A 397 -10.53 1.93 13.80
CA PRO A 397 -9.39 1.45 13.02
C PRO A 397 -8.32 2.52 12.71
N GLY A 398 -8.74 3.76 12.46
CA GLY A 398 -7.81 4.88 12.23
C GLY A 398 -6.91 5.19 13.42
N LEU A 399 -7.41 5.05 14.65
CA LEU A 399 -6.63 5.23 15.88
C LEU A 399 -5.67 4.05 16.12
N ALA A 400 -6.09 2.83 15.82
CA ALA A 400 -5.23 1.65 15.90
C ALA A 400 -4.03 1.78 14.96
N LEU A 401 -4.26 2.20 13.70
CA LEU A 401 -3.19 2.46 12.73
C LEU A 401 -2.22 3.54 13.19
N ALA A 402 -2.71 4.63 13.79
CA ALA A 402 -1.87 5.68 14.35
C ALA A 402 -0.94 5.14 15.46
N ALA A 403 -1.48 4.31 16.36
CA ALA A 403 -0.71 3.68 17.43
C ALA A 403 0.32 2.66 16.92
N ASP A 404 -0.02 1.86 15.91
CA ASP A 404 0.91 0.89 15.31
C ASP A 404 2.07 1.58 14.58
N ARG A 405 1.82 2.74 13.97
CA ARG A 405 2.88 3.59 13.42
C ARG A 405 3.83 4.09 14.51
N ALA A 406 3.30 4.62 15.61
CA ALA A 406 4.16 5.10 16.71
C ALA A 406 5.00 3.95 17.30
N ARG A 407 4.43 2.74 17.42
CA ARG A 407 5.13 1.54 17.85
C ARG A 407 6.26 1.16 16.90
N SER A 408 5.99 1.07 15.60
CA SER A 408 7.00 0.72 14.58
C SER A 408 8.11 1.77 14.48
N ALA A 409 7.78 3.04 14.68
CA ALA A 409 8.74 4.15 14.68
C ALA A 409 9.49 4.33 16.02
N ARG A 410 9.13 3.58 17.08
CA ARG A 410 9.70 3.69 18.44
C ARG A 410 9.66 5.12 19.01
N VAL A 411 8.51 5.78 18.90
CA VAL A 411 8.30 7.17 19.37
C VAL A 411 7.46 7.18 20.65
N GLY A 412 7.70 8.16 21.53
CA GLY A 412 6.95 8.35 22.77
C GLY A 412 7.15 7.19 23.75
N ILE A 413 6.06 6.62 24.26
CA ILE A 413 6.09 5.47 25.19
C ILE A 413 6.71 4.19 24.59
N TRP A 414 6.97 4.16 23.28
CA TRP A 414 7.53 3.02 22.55
C TRP A 414 9.04 3.14 22.29
N SER A 415 9.73 4.14 22.85
CA SER A 415 11.15 4.39 22.60
C SER A 415 12.10 3.39 23.28
N ASN A 416 11.60 2.59 24.24
CA ASN A 416 12.39 1.71 25.09
C ASN A 416 12.52 0.28 24.55
#